data_AF-B1XQI5-F1
#
_entry.id   AF-B1XQI5-F1
#
_cell.length_a   1.000
_cell.length_b   1.000
_cell.length_c   1.000
_cell.angle_alpha   90.00
_cell.angle_beta   90.00
_cell.angle_gamma   90.00
#
_symmetry.space_group_name_H-M   'P 1'
#
loop_
_entity.id
_entity.type
_entity.pdbx_description
1 polymer ?
#
loop_
_entity_poly.entity_id
_entity_poly.type
_entity_poly.pdbx_seq_one_letter_code
_entity_poly.pdbx_strand_id
1 'polypeptide(L)' 'MAVPKKKTSKAKRDQRRAHWKRKATIEAQKALSLGKSVLTGRSSFVYPSPEDDEE' A
#
# COMPACT_ATOMS: atom_id res chain seq x y z
N MET A 1 -34.60 13.76 16.01
CA MET A 1 -33.73 13.13 17.03
C MET A 1 -33.01 11.96 16.38
N ALA A 2 -31.70 11.80 16.61
CA ALA A 2 -31.01 10.60 16.14
C ALA A 2 -31.64 9.38 16.83
N VAL A 3 -32.20 8.45 16.06
CA VAL A 3 -32.78 7.23 16.62
C VAL A 3 -31.64 6.32 17.07
N PRO A 4 -31.64 5.80 18.31
CA PRO A 4 -30.60 4.90 18.79
C PRO A 4 -30.47 3.67 17.87
N LYS A 5 -29.31 3.51 17.22
CA LYS A 5 -28.97 2.30 16.47
C LYS A 5 -28.04 1.42 17.31
N LYS A 6 -28.31 0.10 17.33
CA LYS A 6 -27.41 -0.86 17.98
C LYS A 6 -26.00 -0.73 17.39
N LYS A 7 -24.98 -0.75 18.27
CA LYS A 7 -23.56 -0.74 17.86
C LYS A 7 -23.25 -1.95 16.97
N THR A 8 -22.35 -1.77 16.01
CA THR A 8 -21.79 -2.91 15.25
C THR A 8 -21.03 -3.84 16.19
N SER A 9 -21.08 -5.15 15.95
CA SER A 9 -20.30 -6.12 16.72
C SER A 9 -18.79 -5.86 16.57
N LYS A 10 -17.99 -6.26 17.58
CA LYS A 10 -16.53 -6.15 17.55
C LYS A 10 -15.96 -6.85 16.31
N ALA A 11 -16.37 -8.09 16.07
CA ALA A 11 -15.97 -8.89 14.90
C ALA A 11 -16.23 -8.16 13.58
N LYS A 12 -17.41 -7.56 13.39
CA LYS A 12 -17.75 -6.86 12.15
C LYS A 12 -16.97 -5.54 11.98
N ARG A 13 -16.61 -4.85 13.07
CA ARG A 13 -15.69 -3.70 13.04
C ARG A 13 -14.26 -4.14 12.68
N ASP A 14 -13.78 -5.22 13.28
CA ASP A 14 -12.43 -5.75 13.05
C ASP A 14 -12.27 -6.29 11.62
N GLN A 15 -13.28 -6.96 11.06
CA GLN A 15 -13.31 -7.39 9.66
C GLN A 15 -13.14 -6.22 8.69
N ARG A 16 -13.84 -5.09 8.92
CA ARG A 16 -13.68 -3.88 8.09
C ARG A 16 -12.27 -3.30 8.17
N ARG A 17 -11.66 -3.30 9.37
CA ARG A 17 -10.27 -2.86 9.57
C ARG A 17 -9.28 -3.79 8.87
N ALA A 18 -9.49 -5.10 8.94
CA ALA A 18 -8.67 -6.10 8.25
C ALA A 18 -8.71 -5.91 6.73
N HIS A 19 -9.89 -5.65 6.16
CA HIS A 19 -10.03 -5.34 4.74
C HIS A 19 -9.25 -4.09 4.33
N TRP A 20 -9.32 -3.01 5.13
CA TRP A 20 -8.52 -1.80 4.92
C TRP A 20 -7.01 -2.07 4.98
N LYS A 21 -6.54 -2.83 5.99
CA LYS A 21 -5.14 -3.20 6.13
C LYS A 21 -4.64 -4.07 4.96
N ARG A 22 -5.48 -4.99 4.48
CA ARG A 22 -5.14 -5.87 3.35
C ARG A 22 -4.83 -5.07 2.08
N LYS A 23 -5.55 -3.97 1.83
CA LYS A 23 -5.26 -3.08 0.69
C LYS A 23 -3.86 -2.48 0.80
N ALA A 24 -3.49 -1.97 1.98
CA ALA A 24 -2.16 -1.42 2.22
C ALA A 24 -1.06 -2.48 2.06
N THR A 25 -1.30 -3.72 2.51
CA THR A 25 -0.34 -4.82 2.33
C THR A 25 -0.10 -5.15 0.86
N ILE A 26 -1.15 -5.20 0.04
CA ILE A 26 -1.03 -5.46 -1.41
C ILE A 26 -0.21 -4.34 -2.08
N GLU A 27 -0.47 -3.09 -1.71
CA GLU A 27 0.26 -1.96 -2.29
C GLU A 27 1.73 -1.94 -1.87
N ALA A 28 2.02 -2.24 -0.61
CA ALA A 28 3.39 -2.37 -0.12
C ALA A 28 4.16 -3.49 -0.83
N GLN A 29 3.52 -4.61 -1.14
CA GLN A 29 4.14 -5.70 -1.91
C GLN A 29 4.49 -5.28 -3.33
N LYS A 30 3.61 -4.54 -4.00
CA LYS A 30 3.88 -3.98 -5.33
C LYS A 30 5.05 -3.00 -5.30
N ALA A 31 5.04 -2.07 -4.35
CA ALA A 31 6.11 -1.08 -4.19
C ALA A 31 7.47 -1.76 -3.92
N LEU A 32 7.50 -2.80 -3.08
CA LEU A 32 8.72 -3.58 -2.82
C LEU A 32 9.21 -4.33 -4.07
N SER A 33 8.30 -4.91 -4.86
CA SER A 33 8.66 -5.54 -6.13
C SER A 33 9.22 -4.51 -7.12
N LEU A 34 8.62 -3.33 -7.18
CA LEU A 34 9.06 -2.22 -8.02
C LEU A 34 10.48 -1.76 -7.63
N GLY A 35 10.71 -1.50 -6.34
CA GLY A 35 12.04 -1.08 -5.85
C GLY A 35 13.13 -2.10 -6.16
N LYS A 36 12.84 -3.40 -6.03
CA LYS A 36 13.77 -4.46 -6.45
C LYS A 36 14.05 -4.48 -7.96
N SER A 37 13.03 -4.17 -8.77
CA SER A 37 13.22 -4.11 -10.23
C SER A 37 14.12 -2.95 -10.65
N VAL A 38 13.98 -1.78 -10.00
CA VAL A 38 14.84 -0.60 -10.22
C VAL A 38 16.29 -0.93 -9.87
N LEU A 39 16.53 -1.49 -8.68
CA LEU A 39 17.89 -1.85 -8.24
C LEU A 39 18.58 -2.91 -9.13
N THR A 40 17.82 -3.72 -9.86
CA THR A 40 18.37 -4.76 -10.75
C THR A 40 18.38 -4.33 -12.23
N GLY A 41 18.01 -3.09 -12.55
CA GLY A 41 17.93 -2.59 -13.94
C GLY A 41 16.88 -3.29 -14.81
N ARG A 42 15.90 -3.97 -14.19
CA ARG A 42 14.81 -4.68 -14.88
C ARG A 42 13.50 -3.89 -14.90
N SER A 43 13.51 -2.64 -14.44
CA SER A 43 12.35 -1.76 -14.52
C SER A 43 12.08 -1.37 -15.98
N SER A 44 10.80 -1.13 -16.31
CA SER A 44 10.40 -0.63 -17.63
C SER A 44 10.67 0.86 -17.83
N PHE A 45 11.03 1.56 -16.77
CA PHE A 45 11.34 2.99 -16.76
C PHE A 45 12.75 3.20 -16.21
N VAL A 46 13.36 4.30 -16.66
CA VAL A 46 14.64 4.81 -16.12
C VAL A 46 14.33 5.52 -14.81
N TYR A 47 14.99 5.10 -13.74
CA TYR A 47 14.98 5.82 -12.47
C TYR A 47 16.30 6.60 -12.38
N PRO A 48 16.27 7.93 -12.24
CA PRO A 48 17.50 8.72 -12.19
C PRO A 48 18.31 8.31 -10.96
N SER A 49 19.59 8.02 -11.17
CA SER A 49 20.52 7.88 -10.06
C SER A 49 21.09 9.26 -9.70
N PRO A 50 21.53 9.48 -8.44
CA PRO A 50 22.14 10.76 -8.05
C PRO A 50 23.33 11.15 -8.94
N GLU A 51 24.01 10.16 -9.52
CA GLU A 51 25.10 10.38 -10.46
C GLU A 51 24.63 10.94 -11.80
N ASP A 52 23.41 10.59 -12.27
CA ASP A 52 22.81 11.15 -13.49
C ASP A 52 22.38 12.62 -13.32
N ASP A 53 22.12 13.07 -12.08
CA ASP A 53 21.76 14.46 -11.78
C ASP A 53 22.99 15.40 -11.76
N GLU A 54 24.21 14.85 -11.67
CA GLU A 54 25.46 15.61 -11.64
C GLU A 54 26.06 15.90 -13.04
N GLU A 55 25.59 15.20 -14.09
CA GLU A 55 25.95 15.42 -15.51
C GLU A 55 25.07 16.49 -16.21
#